data_AF-A0A2V9HCD5-F1
#
_entry.id   AF-A0A2V9HCD5-F1
#
_cell.length_a   1.000
_cell.length_b   1.000
_cell.length_c   1.000
_cell.angle_alpha   90.00
_cell.angle_beta   90.00
_cell.angle_gamma   90.00
#
_symmetry.space_group_name_H-M   'P 1'
#
loop_
_entity.id
_entity.type
_entity.pdbx_description
1 polymer ?
#
loop_
_entity_poly.entity_id
_entity_poly.type
_entity_poly.pdbx_seq_one_letter_code
_entity_poly.pdbx_strand_id
1 'polypeptide(L)'
;MMISVPKQPPLVEDLRNHSEEQIAELRQLLAAGAPSRPDPRRPGFYEVEGLSSTYYVFKYPTGTKVLLLGVWGRESDPAASLVVCTCPAA
;
A
#
# COMPACT_ATOMS: atom_id res chain seq x y z
N MET A 1 11.85 -6.95 -22.72
CA MET A 1 12.01 -8.28 -22.10
C MET A 1 11.19 -8.24 -20.82
N MET A 2 10.08 -8.97 -20.76
CA MET A 2 9.13 -8.97 -19.65
C MET A 2 9.51 -10.11 -18.70
N ILE A 3 10.13 -9.74 -17.58
CA ILE A 3 10.56 -10.67 -16.54
C ILE A 3 9.34 -11.16 -15.76
N SER A 4 8.80 -12.30 -16.19
CA SER A 4 7.85 -13.08 -15.40
C SER A 4 8.63 -13.79 -14.28
N VAL A 5 8.80 -13.13 -13.14
CA VAL A 5 9.40 -13.73 -11.94
C VAL A 5 8.44 -14.81 -11.40
N PRO A 6 8.90 -16.04 -11.15
CA PRO A 6 8.07 -17.09 -10.57
C PRO A 6 7.71 -16.77 -9.11
N LYS A 7 6.47 -16.27 -8.93
CA LYS A 7 5.40 -16.64 -7.96
C LYS A 7 5.77 -17.28 -6.61
N GLN A 8 6.91 -16.96 -6.02
CA GLN A 8 7.07 -17.15 -4.58
C GLN A 8 6.25 -16.05 -3.89
N PRO A 9 5.34 -16.36 -2.95
CA PRO A 9 4.56 -15.33 -2.29
C PRO A 9 5.53 -14.32 -1.68
N PRO A 10 5.39 -13.03 -2.00
CA PRO A 10 6.30 -12.02 -1.48
C PRO A 10 6.35 -12.11 0.04
N LEU A 11 7.56 -12.13 0.60
CA LEU A 11 7.76 -12.07 2.04
C LEU A 11 7.28 -10.70 2.50
N VAL A 12 6.15 -10.67 3.22
CA VAL A 12 5.63 -9.48 3.87
C VAL A 12 6.35 -9.31 5.20
N GLU A 13 7.18 -8.28 5.30
CA GLU A 13 7.81 -7.88 6.56
C GLU A 13 6.98 -6.77 7.19
N ASP A 14 6.63 -6.96 8.46
CA ASP A 14 5.85 -6.02 9.24
C ASP A 14 6.75 -5.23 10.20
N LEU A 15 6.77 -3.91 10.05
CA LEU A 15 7.58 -3.04 10.92
C LEU A 15 6.83 -2.47 12.12
N ARG A 16 5.49 -2.58 12.17
CA ARG A 16 4.66 -1.83 13.12
C ARG A 16 3.77 -2.70 14.01
N ASN A 17 4.00 -4.00 14.05
CA ASN A 17 3.21 -4.96 14.82
C ASN A 17 1.73 -4.93 14.43
N HIS A 18 1.45 -4.98 13.11
CA HIS A 18 0.07 -5.08 12.62
C HIS A 18 -0.51 -6.48 12.93
N SER A 19 -1.84 -6.56 13.05
CA SER A 19 -2.53 -7.83 13.30
C SER A 19 -2.25 -8.86 12.19
N GLU A 20 -2.14 -10.13 12.56
CA GLU A 20 -1.92 -11.21 11.60
C GLU A 20 -2.99 -11.27 10.50
N GLU A 21 -4.22 -10.87 10.81
CA GLU A 21 -5.32 -10.74 9.85
C GLU A 21 -5.01 -9.74 8.73
N GLN A 22 -4.43 -8.59 9.07
CA GLN A 22 -4.04 -7.56 8.10
C GLN A 22 -2.88 -8.04 7.22
N ILE A 23 -1.93 -8.76 7.79
CA ILE A 23 -0.80 -9.35 7.07
C ILE A 23 -1.29 -10.46 6.13
N ALA A 24 -2.23 -11.30 6.59
CA ALA A 24 -2.84 -12.35 5.80
C ALA A 24 -3.63 -11.79 4.60
N GLU A 25 -4.46 -10.76 4.82
CA GLU A 25 -5.16 -10.06 3.74
C GLU A 25 -4.17 -9.49 2.71
N LEU A 26 -3.15 -8.75 3.16
CA LEU A 26 -2.15 -8.18 2.28
C LEU A 26 -1.41 -9.26 1.47
N ARG A 27 -1.06 -10.38 2.08
CA ARG A 27 -0.46 -11.52 1.38
C ARG A 27 -1.37 -12.07 0.29
N GLN A 28 -2.67 -12.21 0.58
CA GLN A 28 -3.65 -12.65 -0.40
C GLN A 28 -3.81 -11.64 -1.55
N LEU A 29 -3.88 -10.34 -1.24
CA LEU A 29 -3.96 -9.27 -2.24
C LEU A 29 -2.73 -9.28 -3.17
N LEU A 30 -1.53 -9.41 -2.60
CA LEU A 30 -0.29 -9.50 -3.38
C LEU A 30 -0.23 -10.79 -4.21
N ALA A 31 -0.68 -11.93 -3.67
CA ALA A 31 -0.72 -13.20 -4.38
C ALA A 31 -1.78 -13.22 -5.52
N ALA A 32 -2.87 -12.48 -5.35
CA ALA A 32 -3.92 -12.30 -6.35
C ALA A 32 -3.55 -11.29 -7.44
N GLY A 33 -2.47 -10.52 -7.25
CA GLY A 33 -2.10 -9.44 -8.17
C GLY A 33 -3.06 -8.25 -8.09
N ALA A 34 -3.55 -7.94 -6.88
CA ALA A 34 -4.43 -6.81 -6.63
C ALA A 34 -3.86 -5.50 -7.21
N PRO A 35 -4.73 -4.58 -7.68
CA PRO A 35 -4.29 -3.31 -8.22
C PRO A 35 -3.48 -2.56 -7.16
N SER A 36 -2.25 -2.20 -7.51
CA SER A 36 -1.37 -1.40 -6.67
C SER A 36 -1.04 -0.09 -7.37
N ARG A 37 -1.32 1.05 -6.72
CA ARG A 37 -0.98 2.38 -7.23
C ARG A 37 0.45 2.74 -6.84
N PRO A 38 1.33 3.05 -7.80
CA PRO A 38 2.67 3.55 -7.48
C PRO A 38 2.60 4.97 -6.93
N ASP A 39 3.38 5.27 -5.90
CA ASP A 39 3.53 6.63 -5.41
C ASP A 39 4.43 7.43 -6.39
N PRO A 40 3.95 8.53 -6.99
CA PRO A 40 4.71 9.29 -7.97
C PRO A 40 5.89 10.05 -7.36
N ARG A 41 5.91 10.26 -6.04
CA ARG A 41 6.96 11.02 -5.33
C ARG A 41 8.08 10.11 -4.83
N ARG A 42 7.81 8.82 -4.62
CA ARG A 42 8.73 7.86 -4.01
C ARG A 42 8.79 6.55 -4.81
N PRO A 43 9.86 6.32 -5.61
CA PRO A 43 10.00 5.07 -6.35
C PRO A 43 10.09 3.88 -5.40
N GLY A 44 9.39 2.79 -5.74
CA GLY A 44 9.34 1.57 -4.92
C GLY A 44 8.23 1.54 -3.87
N PHE A 45 7.51 2.65 -3.67
CA PHE A 45 6.35 2.70 -2.78
C PHE A 45 5.05 2.53 -3.58
N TYR A 46 4.14 1.77 -3.00
CA TYR A 46 2.88 1.42 -3.62
C TYR A 46 1.76 1.40 -2.58
N GLU A 47 0.57 1.78 -3.01
CA GLU A 47 -0.68 1.64 -2.27
C GLU A 47 -1.43 0.44 -2.84
N VAL A 48 -1.77 -0.53 -1.99
CA VAL A 48 -2.57 -1.69 -2.36
C VAL A 48 -3.97 -1.50 -1.79
N GLU A 49 -4.96 -1.44 -2.67
CA GLU A 49 -6.36 -1.28 -2.29
C GLU A 49 -6.92 -2.65 -1.86
N GLY A 50 -7.22 -2.80 -0.57
CA GLY A 50 -7.94 -3.94 -0.02
C GLY A 50 -9.45 -3.70 0.02
N LEU A 51 -10.18 -4.60 0.68
CA LEU A 51 -11.65 -4.53 0.75
C LEU A 51 -12.11 -3.37 1.64
N SER A 52 -11.58 -3.32 2.86
CA SER A 52 -11.95 -2.34 3.89
C SER A 52 -10.78 -1.44 4.30
N SER A 53 -9.56 -1.81 3.93
CA SER A 53 -8.34 -1.09 4.27
C SER A 53 -7.46 -0.90 3.04
N THR A 54 -6.69 0.17 3.04
CA THR A 54 -5.63 0.39 2.05
C THR A 54 -4.29 0.20 2.72
N TYR A 55 -3.40 -0.53 2.06
CA TYR A 55 -2.10 -0.91 2.58
C TYR A 55 -1.01 -0.15 1.85
N TYR A 56 -0.21 0.61 2.59
CA TYR A 56 0.98 1.26 2.06
C TYR A 56 2.17 0.35 2.19
N VAL A 57 2.73 -0.04 1.06
CA VAL A 57 3.80 -1.01 0.99
C VAL A 57 4.99 -0.50 0.21
N PHE A 58 6.18 -0.92 0.63
CA PHE A 58 7.40 -0.75 -0.14
C PHE A 58 7.78 -2.08 -0.77
N LYS A 59 7.92 -2.11 -2.10
CA LYS A 59 8.40 -3.28 -2.82
C LYS A 59 9.89 -3.12 -3.06
N TYR A 60 10.68 -4.06 -2.56
CA TYR A 60 12.11 -4.08 -2.86
C TYR A 60 12.34 -4.29 -4.37
N PRO A 61 13.42 -3.72 -4.95
CA PRO A 61 13.72 -3.86 -6.37
C PRO A 61 13.91 -5.32 -6.80
N THR A 62 14.30 -6.20 -5.88
CA THR A 62 14.43 -7.65 -6.10
C THR A 62 13.07 -8.35 -6.23
N GLY A 63 11.96 -7.70 -5.85
CA GLY A 63 10.59 -8.24 -5.93
C GLY A 63 10.27 -9.34 -4.90
N THR A 64 11.26 -9.84 -4.17
CA THR A 64 11.11 -10.95 -3.21
C THR A 64 10.47 -10.53 -1.89
N LYS A 65 10.63 -9.27 -1.52
CA LYS A 65 10.22 -8.73 -0.23
C LYS A 65 9.33 -7.50 -0.39
N VAL A 66 8.31 -7.42 0.44
CA VAL A 66 7.38 -6.31 0.52
C VAL A 66 7.30 -5.88 1.98
N LEU A 67 7.52 -4.60 2.23
CA LEU A 67 7.47 -4.02 3.57
C LEU A 67 6.10 -3.38 3.77
N LEU A 68 5.37 -3.76 4.81
CA LEU A 68 4.16 -3.05 5.20
C LEU A 68 4.54 -1.85 6.09
N LEU A 69 4.24 -0.65 5.60
CA LEU A 69 4.58 0.61 6.26
C LEU A 69 3.41 1.18 7.06
N GLY A 70 2.18 1.00 6.54
CA GLY A 70 0.98 1.48 7.21
C GLY A 70 -0.29 0.95 6.58
N VAL A 71 -1.37 0.99 7.36
CA VAL A 71 -2.71 0.59 6.97
C VAL A 71 -3.66 1.72 7.36
N TRP A 72 -4.55 2.11 6.46
CA TRP A 72 -5.66 3.02 6.78
C TRP A 72 -7.00 2.41 6.37
N GLY A 73 -8.00 2.63 7.21
CA GLY A 73 -9.37 2.24 6.91
C GLY A 73 -9.89 3.05 5.72
N ARG A 74 -10.65 2.40 4.84
CA ARG A 74 -11.32 3.05 3.71
C ARG A 74 -12.58 3.79 4.14
N GLU A 75 -13.06 3.53 5.36
CA GLU A 75 -14.12 4.30 6.00
C GLU A 75 -13.58 5.68 6.40
N SER A 76 -13.71 6.62 5.46
CA SER A 76 -13.70 8.08 5.66
C SER A 76 -12.50 8.64 6.43
N ASP A 77 -11.45 9.01 5.70
CA ASP A 77 -10.53 10.02 6.20
C ASP A 77 -11.08 11.42 5.84
N PRO A 78 -11.64 12.19 6.79
CA PRO A 78 -12.04 13.58 6.55
C PRO A 78 -10.84 14.53 6.35
N ALA A 79 -9.59 14.07 6.48
CA ALA A 79 -8.41 14.93 6.30
C ALA A 79 -8.06 15.15 4.82
N ALA A 80 -8.62 14.36 3.89
CA ALA A 80 -8.63 14.71 2.47
C ALA A 80 -9.55 15.91 2.12
N SER A 81 -10.38 16.36 3.07
CA SER A 81 -11.29 17.52 2.91
C SER A 81 -10.74 18.82 3.53
N LEU A 82 -9.42 19.02 3.59
CA LEU A 82 -8.83 20.26 4.12
C LEU A 82 -7.70 20.82 3.25
N VAL A 83 -7.96 21.13 1.98
CA VAL A 83 -7.27 22.26 1.31
C VAL A 83 -8.21 22.94 0.31
N VAL A 84 -9.09 23.80 0.80
CA VAL A 84 -9.49 24.99 0.05
C VAL A 84 -9.29 26.17 1.00
N CYS A 85 -8.05 26.64 1.10
CA CYS A 85 -7.77 27.92 1.72
C CYS A 85 -8.12 29.00 0.69
N THR A 86 -9.39 29.39 0.62
CA THR A 86 -9.77 30.62 -0.07
C THR A 86 -9.53 31.75 0.91
N CYS A 87 -8.41 32.46 0.74
CA CYS A 87 -8.15 33.72 1.44
C CYS A 87 -9.10 34.78 0.86
N PRO A 88 -9.98 35.44 1.62
CA PRO A 88 -10.51 36.72 1.20
C PRO A 88 -9.45 37.77 1.52
N ALA A 89 -8.83 38.34 0.48
CA ALA A 89 -8.09 39.57 0.61
C ALA A 89 -9.10 40.71 0.82
N ALA A 90 -8.99 41.43 1.93
CA ALA A 90 -9.59 42.73 2.14
C ALA A 90 -8.62 43.59 2.95
#